data_AF-A0A0G4NGR8-F1
#
_entry.id   AF-A0A0G4NGR8-F1
#
_cell.length_a   1.000
_cell.length_b   1.000
_cell.length_c   1.000
_cell.angle_alpha   90.00
_cell.angle_beta   90.00
_cell.angle_gamma   90.00
#
_symmetry.space_group_name_H-M   'P 1'
#
loop_
_entity.id
_entity.type
_entity.pdbx_description
1 polymer ?
#
loop_
_entity_poly.entity_id
_entity_poly.type
_entity_poly.pdbx_seq_one_letter_code
_entity_poly.pdbx_strand_id
1 'polypeptide(L)'
;KAVADYEKQGKDGKAISQAKSDGRTPQGLVRLFALYENLTRFNMPFCTQLQDREFPGTPITMSTNIVDIHGVSLRQFWNLKNHMQAASQLATAHYPETLDRIFVIGAPSFFTTVWGWVKRWFDPITVSKIFILSEAEVKPTLEAYI
;
A
#
# COMPACT_ATOMS: atom_id res chain seq x y z
N LYS A 1 18.66 -2.07 -0.68
CA LYS A 1 18.88 -3.48 -1.06
C LYS A 1 17.56 -4.25 -1.11
N ALA A 2 16.78 -4.27 -0.03
CA ALA A 2 15.51 -5.01 0.09
C ALA A 2 14.51 -4.92 -1.09
N VAL A 3 14.18 -3.72 -1.59
CA VAL A 3 13.17 -3.57 -2.65
C VAL A 3 13.65 -4.10 -4.01
N ALA A 4 14.91 -3.84 -4.36
CA ALA A 4 15.51 -4.37 -5.59
C ALA A 4 15.60 -5.90 -5.55
N ASP A 5 15.91 -6.46 -4.38
CA ASP A 5 15.92 -7.91 -4.16
C ASP A 5 14.51 -8.52 -4.23
N TYR A 6 13.50 -7.82 -3.69
CA TYR A 6 12.07 -8.20 -3.80
C TYR A 6 11.58 -8.22 -5.26
N GLU A 7 11.91 -7.20 -6.05
CA GLU A 7 11.58 -7.15 -7.47
C GLU A 7 12.32 -8.22 -8.27
N LYS A 8 13.61 -8.41 -7.98
CA LYS A 8 14.45 -9.43 -8.64
C LYS A 8 13.95 -10.84 -8.35
N GLN A 9 13.66 -11.18 -7.09
CA GLN A 9 13.01 -12.46 -6.74
C GLN A 9 11.63 -12.62 -7.39
N GLY A 10 10.92 -11.51 -7.64
CA GLY A 10 9.66 -11.54 -8.39
C GLY A 10 9.83 -11.86 -9.87
N LYS A 11 10.90 -11.36 -10.49
CA LYS A 11 11.20 -11.58 -11.90
C LYS A 11 11.86 -12.93 -12.17
N ASP A 12 12.72 -13.39 -11.27
CA ASP A 12 13.59 -14.58 -11.48
C ASP A 12 12.84 -15.92 -11.31
N GLY A 13 11.54 -15.91 -10.97
CA GLY A 13 10.70 -17.12 -11.03
C GLY A 13 11.04 -18.25 -10.04
N LYS A 14 12.08 -18.10 -9.21
CA LYS A 14 12.33 -18.95 -8.02
C LYS A 14 11.34 -18.62 -6.90
N ALA A 15 10.05 -18.61 -7.23
CA ALA A 15 8.99 -18.31 -6.30
C ALA A 15 8.80 -19.48 -5.33
N ILE A 16 8.48 -19.16 -4.08
CA ILE A 16 8.03 -20.12 -3.05
C ILE A 16 6.77 -20.87 -3.52
N SER A 17 6.02 -20.28 -4.46
CA SER A 17 4.81 -20.85 -5.04
C SER A 17 5.09 -21.56 -6.37
N GLN A 18 4.54 -22.76 -6.55
CA GLN A 18 4.54 -23.52 -7.81
C GLN A 18 3.41 -23.09 -8.77
N ALA A 19 2.69 -22.01 -8.47
CA ALA A 19 1.62 -21.51 -9.32
C ALA A 19 2.15 -21.18 -10.72
N LYS A 20 1.49 -21.73 -11.75
CA LYS A 20 1.82 -21.45 -13.16
C LYS A 20 1.22 -20.10 -13.56
N SER A 21 2.02 -19.25 -14.20
CA SER A 21 1.51 -18.03 -14.81
C SER A 21 0.59 -18.36 -15.99
N ASP A 22 -0.50 -17.60 -16.13
CA ASP A 22 -1.39 -17.64 -17.29
C ASP A 22 -0.81 -16.92 -18.53
N GLY A 23 0.37 -16.29 -18.37
CA GLY A 23 1.02 -15.47 -19.40
C GLY A 23 0.33 -14.12 -19.66
N ARG A 24 -0.78 -13.83 -18.98
CA ARG A 24 -1.60 -12.62 -19.18
C ARG A 24 -1.47 -11.65 -18.01
N THR A 25 -1.27 -12.17 -16.80
CA THR A 25 -1.16 -11.36 -15.59
C THR A 25 0.32 -11.06 -15.27
N PRO A 26 0.74 -9.78 -15.30
CA PRO A 26 2.07 -9.40 -14.85
C PRO A 26 2.38 -9.92 -13.44
N GLN A 27 3.55 -10.54 -13.27
CA GLN A 27 3.96 -11.16 -11.99
C GLN A 27 3.92 -10.19 -10.80
N GLY A 28 4.20 -8.90 -11.05
CA GLY A 28 4.09 -7.84 -10.03
C GLY A 28 2.66 -7.59 -9.56
N LEU A 29 1.65 -7.80 -10.41
CA LEU A 29 0.24 -7.67 -10.05
C LEU A 29 -0.23 -8.86 -9.22
N VAL A 30 0.24 -10.08 -9.50
CA VAL A 30 -0.16 -11.29 -8.75
C VAL A 30 0.08 -11.12 -7.24
N ARG A 31 1.18 -10.47 -6.87
CA ARG A 31 1.50 -10.18 -5.46
C ARG A 31 0.53 -9.17 -4.85
N LEU A 32 0.19 -8.12 -5.59
CA LEU A 32 -0.78 -7.13 -5.15
C LEU A 32 -2.17 -7.76 -4.97
N PHE A 33 -2.61 -8.58 -5.92
CA PHE A 33 -3.83 -9.38 -5.81
C PHE A 33 -3.82 -10.26 -4.56
N ALA A 34 -2.75 -11.02 -4.33
CA ALA A 34 -2.66 -11.89 -3.15
C ALA A 34 -2.77 -11.10 -1.83
N LEU A 35 -2.18 -9.90 -1.75
CA LEU A 35 -2.29 -9.03 -0.59
C LEU A 35 -3.73 -8.52 -0.39
N TYR A 36 -4.40 -8.06 -1.45
CA TYR A 36 -5.78 -7.58 -1.38
C TYR A 36 -6.78 -8.71 -1.06
N GLU A 37 -6.59 -9.90 -1.63
CA GLU A 37 -7.41 -11.06 -1.30
C GLU A 37 -7.21 -11.49 0.16
N ASN A 38 -5.97 -11.47 0.66
CA ASN A 38 -5.71 -11.74 2.08
C ASN A 38 -6.34 -10.68 2.99
N LEU A 39 -6.24 -9.41 2.61
CA LEU A 39 -6.87 -8.30 3.33
C LEU A 39 -8.39 -8.50 3.44
N THR A 40 -9.07 -8.72 2.31
CA THR A 40 -10.53 -8.75 2.22
C THR A 40 -11.14 -10.06 2.68
N ARG A 41 -10.48 -11.20 2.46
CA ARG A 41 -11.01 -12.54 2.78
C ARG A 41 -10.54 -13.10 4.11
N PHE A 42 -9.48 -12.55 4.69
CA PHE A 42 -8.96 -13.02 5.96
C PHE A 42 -8.88 -11.91 7.01
N ASN A 43 -8.06 -10.87 6.80
CA ASN A 43 -7.81 -9.88 7.85
C ASN A 43 -9.07 -9.12 8.27
N MET A 44 -9.85 -8.60 7.30
CA MET A 44 -11.09 -7.86 7.58
C MET A 44 -12.16 -8.72 8.29
N PRO A 45 -12.50 -9.94 7.81
CA PRO A 45 -13.39 -10.84 8.53
C PRO A 45 -12.88 -11.20 9.93
N PHE A 46 -11.58 -11.49 10.06
CA PHE A 46 -10.98 -11.83 11.34
C PHE A 46 -11.11 -10.68 12.35
N CYS A 47 -10.70 -9.47 11.98
CA CYS A 47 -10.83 -8.28 12.82
C CYS A 47 -12.31 -7.95 13.15
N THR A 48 -13.24 -8.24 12.25
CA THR A 48 -14.68 -8.07 12.50
C THR A 48 -15.20 -8.98 13.62
N GLN A 49 -14.64 -10.18 13.77
CA GLN A 49 -15.04 -11.13 14.81
C GLN A 49 -14.47 -10.80 16.20
N LEU A 50 -13.50 -9.89 16.29
CA LEU A 50 -12.96 -9.43 17.57
C LEU A 50 -14.02 -8.59 18.30
N GLN A 51 -14.34 -8.98 19.53
CA GLN A 51 -15.39 -8.34 20.34
C GLN A 51 -14.83 -7.34 21.37
N ASP A 52 -13.51 -7.32 21.58
CA ASP A 52 -12.76 -6.48 22.51
C ASP A 52 -12.36 -5.11 21.93
N ARG A 53 -13.11 -4.63 20.94
CA ARG A 53 -12.92 -3.34 20.27
C ARG A 53 -14.03 -2.36 20.64
N GLU A 54 -13.78 -1.07 20.47
CA GLU A 54 -14.70 0.01 20.87
C GLU A 54 -16.12 -0.14 20.28
N PHE A 55 -16.22 -0.58 19.01
CA PHE A 55 -17.49 -0.72 18.29
C PHE A 55 -17.73 -2.16 17.78
N PRO A 56 -18.04 -3.14 18.64
CA PRO A 56 -18.07 -4.57 18.27
C PRO A 56 -19.16 -4.93 17.26
N GLY A 57 -20.19 -4.10 17.09
CA GLY A 57 -21.26 -4.29 16.09
C GLY A 57 -20.94 -3.78 14.69
N THR A 58 -19.86 -3.00 14.52
CA THR A 58 -19.52 -2.36 13.24
C THR A 58 -18.53 -3.21 12.46
N PRO A 59 -18.83 -3.73 11.26
CA PRO A 59 -17.87 -4.53 10.49
C PRO A 59 -16.60 -3.76 10.13
N ILE A 60 -15.45 -4.45 10.10
CA ILE A 60 -14.19 -3.90 9.63
C ILE A 60 -14.08 -4.16 8.14
N THR A 61 -14.19 -3.11 7.33
CA THR A 61 -14.19 -3.18 5.86
C THR A 61 -13.07 -2.35 5.21
N MET A 62 -12.29 -1.64 6.01
CA MET A 62 -11.28 -0.69 5.54
C MET A 62 -9.94 -0.92 6.25
N SER A 63 -8.86 -0.48 5.61
CA SER A 63 -7.50 -0.59 6.12
C SER A 63 -6.81 0.77 6.20
N THR A 64 -5.99 0.94 7.23
CA THR A 64 -5.05 2.06 7.40
C THR A 64 -3.64 1.55 7.13
N ASN A 65 -2.92 2.24 6.26
CA ASN A 65 -1.59 1.82 5.81
C ASN A 65 -0.54 2.84 6.26
N ILE A 66 0.57 2.37 6.83
CA ILE A 66 1.73 3.21 7.13
C ILE A 66 2.84 2.84 6.14
N VAL A 67 3.33 3.82 5.40
CA VAL A 67 4.37 3.66 4.38
C VAL A 67 5.61 4.44 4.83
N ASP A 68 6.59 3.72 5.34
CA ASP A 68 7.89 4.29 5.69
C ASP A 68 8.80 4.34 4.46
N ILE A 69 9.21 5.54 4.08
CA ILE A 69 10.13 5.79 2.97
C ILE A 69 11.50 6.33 3.43
N HIS A 70 11.83 6.19 4.71
CA HIS A 70 13.14 6.56 5.22
C HIS A 70 14.25 5.83 4.45
N GLY A 71 15.25 6.58 3.99
CA GLY A 71 16.36 6.05 3.21
C GLY A 71 16.04 5.64 1.77
N VAL A 72 14.81 5.88 1.28
CA VAL A 72 14.46 5.70 -0.13
C VAL A 72 15.07 6.84 -0.96
N SER A 73 15.97 6.48 -1.88
CA SER A 73 16.52 7.45 -2.83
C SER A 73 15.53 7.76 -3.96
N LEU A 74 15.67 8.94 -4.59
CA LEU A 74 14.84 9.33 -5.73
C LEU A 74 14.87 8.31 -6.88
N ARG A 75 16.02 7.69 -7.13
CA ARG A 75 16.17 6.63 -8.14
C ARG A 75 15.35 5.37 -7.79
N GLN A 76 15.39 4.94 -6.54
CA GLN A 76 14.59 3.79 -6.08
C GLN A 76 13.10 4.09 -6.17
N PHE A 77 12.69 5.31 -5.79
CA PHE A 77 11.31 5.75 -5.93
C PHE A 77 10.84 5.69 -7.40
N TRP A 78 11.65 6.20 -8.33
CA TRP A 78 11.29 6.17 -9.76
C TRP A 78 11.20 4.76 -10.33
N ASN A 79 12.00 3.81 -9.85
CA ASN A 79 11.88 2.41 -10.25
C ASN A 79 10.52 1.82 -9.82
N LEU A 80 9.93 2.31 -8.73
CA LEU A 80 8.65 1.85 -8.20
C LEU A 80 7.42 2.47 -8.86
N LYS A 81 7.60 3.53 -9.67
CA LYS A 81 6.49 4.25 -10.32
C LYS A 81 5.48 3.32 -10.99
N ASN A 82 5.95 2.40 -11.83
CA ASN A 82 5.07 1.51 -12.60
C ASN A 82 4.30 0.56 -11.67
N HIS A 83 4.94 0.11 -10.58
CA HIS A 83 4.30 -0.73 -9.58
C HIS A 83 3.22 0.04 -8.81
N MET A 84 3.50 1.28 -8.40
CA MET A 84 2.53 2.14 -7.72
C MET A 84 1.33 2.48 -8.61
N GLN A 85 1.56 2.77 -9.89
CA GLN A 85 0.48 3.01 -10.85
C GLN A 85 -0.41 1.77 -11.03
N ALA A 86 0.20 0.60 -11.16
CA ALA A 86 -0.53 -0.66 -11.29
C ALA A 86 -1.32 -0.99 -10.01
N ALA A 87 -0.73 -0.75 -8.82
CA ALA A 87 -1.42 -0.91 -7.54
C ALA A 87 -2.60 0.05 -7.39
N SER A 88 -2.44 1.32 -7.78
CA SER A 88 -3.54 2.29 -7.77
C SER A 88 -4.68 1.85 -8.68
N GLN A 89 -4.38 1.44 -9.92
CA GLN A 89 -5.42 0.99 -10.86
C GLN A 89 -6.14 -0.25 -10.34
N LEU A 90 -5.40 -1.21 -9.79
CA LEU A 90 -5.95 -2.41 -9.17
C LEU A 90 -6.90 -2.06 -8.01
N ALA A 91 -6.44 -1.21 -7.09
CA ALA A 91 -7.22 -0.81 -5.92
C ALA A 91 -8.52 -0.12 -6.34
N THR A 92 -8.44 0.88 -7.23
CA THR A 92 -9.62 1.63 -7.68
C THR A 92 -10.59 0.77 -8.49
N ALA A 93 -10.10 -0.15 -9.33
CA ALA A 93 -10.95 -0.94 -10.22
C ALA A 93 -11.56 -2.19 -9.56
N HIS A 94 -10.83 -2.85 -8.66
CA HIS A 94 -11.20 -4.17 -8.15
C HIS A 94 -11.42 -4.23 -6.64
N TYR A 95 -10.90 -3.27 -5.87
CA TYR A 95 -11.03 -3.22 -4.41
C TYR A 95 -11.48 -1.83 -3.92
N PRO A 96 -12.57 -1.27 -4.49
CA PRO A 96 -13.05 0.05 -4.10
C PRO A 96 -13.42 0.06 -2.62
N GLU A 97 -13.31 1.23 -1.99
CA GLU A 97 -13.77 1.46 -0.61
C GLU A 97 -13.06 0.61 0.47
N THR A 98 -11.92 -0.03 0.17
CA THR A 98 -11.13 -0.83 1.14
C THR A 98 -10.03 -0.04 1.87
N LEU A 99 -9.83 1.23 1.48
CA LEU A 99 -8.79 2.10 2.02
C LEU A 99 -9.39 3.21 2.87
N ASP A 100 -9.00 3.31 4.14
CA ASP A 100 -9.29 4.47 4.99
C ASP A 100 -8.25 5.55 4.82
N ARG A 101 -7.00 5.28 5.23
CA ARG A 101 -5.90 6.25 5.25
C ARG A 101 -4.57 5.63 4.86
N ILE A 102 -3.68 6.46 4.30
CA ILE A 102 -2.28 6.15 4.11
C ILE A 102 -1.44 7.22 4.80
N PHE A 103 -0.62 6.85 5.76
CA PHE A 103 0.37 7.73 6.37
C PHE A 103 1.75 7.44 5.76
N VAL A 104 2.31 8.42 5.05
CA VAL A 104 3.67 8.36 4.52
C VAL A 104 4.60 9.04 5.52
N ILE A 105 5.58 8.30 6.03
CA ILE A 105 6.54 8.76 7.05
C ILE A 105 7.98 8.60 6.54
N GLY A 106 8.94 9.27 7.21
CA GLY A 106 10.35 9.19 6.81
C GLY A 106 10.64 9.86 5.47
N ALA A 107 9.72 10.71 5.00
CA ALA A 107 9.82 11.38 3.72
C ALA A 107 10.98 12.39 3.72
N PRO A 108 12.00 12.23 2.84
CA PRO A 108 13.06 13.22 2.74
C PRO A 108 12.51 14.55 2.20
N SER A 109 13.23 15.65 2.42
CA SER A 109 12.77 17.01 2.06
C SER A 109 12.38 17.19 0.58
N PHE A 110 12.94 16.39 -0.33
CA PHE A 110 12.57 16.40 -1.76
C PHE A 110 11.23 15.74 -2.06
N PHE A 111 10.66 14.98 -1.13
CA PHE A 111 9.46 14.17 -1.37
C PHE A 111 8.22 15.03 -1.64
N THR A 112 8.13 16.24 -1.06
CA THR A 112 7.04 17.18 -1.34
C THR A 112 6.94 17.52 -2.82
N THR A 113 8.09 17.69 -3.50
CA THR A 113 8.15 17.92 -4.94
C THR A 113 7.72 16.67 -5.72
N VAL A 114 8.21 15.51 -5.30
CA VAL A 114 7.86 14.21 -5.91
C VAL A 114 6.36 13.94 -5.80
N TRP A 115 5.77 14.21 -4.64
CA TRP A 115 4.34 14.07 -4.40
C TRP A 115 3.49 14.89 -5.38
N GLY A 116 3.95 16.09 -5.76
CA GLY A 116 3.31 16.91 -6.78
C GLY A 116 3.12 16.21 -8.13
N TRP A 117 4.04 15.33 -8.51
CA TRP A 117 3.91 14.50 -9.71
C TRP A 117 3.13 13.20 -9.45
N VAL A 118 3.39 12.56 -8.32
CA VAL A 118 2.83 11.25 -7.95
C VAL A 118 1.33 11.30 -7.74
N LYS A 119 0.80 12.38 -7.15
CA LYS A 119 -0.65 12.52 -6.92
C LYS A 119 -1.48 12.43 -8.20
N ARG A 120 -0.90 12.72 -9.38
CA ARG A 120 -1.58 12.60 -10.68
C ARG A 120 -1.79 11.15 -11.12
N TRP A 121 -1.18 10.19 -10.42
CA TRP A 121 -1.30 8.76 -10.73
C TRP A 121 -2.46 8.09 -9.99
N PHE A 122 -3.01 8.78 -8.99
CA PHE A 122 -4.09 8.32 -8.14
C PHE A 122 -5.36 9.12 -8.43
N ASP A 123 -6.52 8.51 -8.23
CA ASP A 123 -7.79 9.24 -8.29
C ASP A 123 -7.91 10.23 -7.11
N PRO A 124 -8.75 11.29 -7.23
CA PRO A 124 -8.84 12.33 -6.20
C PRO A 124 -9.26 11.83 -4.81
N ILE A 125 -10.05 10.76 -4.74
CA ILE A 125 -10.53 10.19 -3.47
C ILE A 125 -9.38 9.47 -2.78
N THR A 126 -8.55 8.75 -3.53
CA THR A 126 -7.33 8.13 -2.98
C THR A 126 -6.32 9.18 -2.53
N VAL A 127 -6.15 10.28 -3.30
CA VAL A 127 -5.24 11.38 -2.93
C VAL A 127 -5.65 12.04 -1.61
N SER A 128 -6.95 12.23 -1.35
CA SER A 128 -7.42 12.85 -0.10
C SER A 128 -7.20 11.99 1.15
N LYS A 129 -6.90 10.69 0.96
CA LYS A 129 -6.60 9.74 2.03
C LYS A 129 -5.10 9.60 2.33
N ILE A 130 -4.23 10.24 1.55
CA ILE A 130 -2.77 10.14 1.70
C ILE A 130 -2.24 11.36 2.49
N PHE A 131 -1.65 11.08 3.64
CA PHE A 131 -1.08 12.06 4.56
C PHE A 131 0.43 11.87 4.60
N ILE A 132 1.19 12.90 4.19
CA ILE A 132 2.65 12.90 4.29
C ILE A 132 3.00 13.63 5.57
N LEU A 133 3.60 12.91 6.52
CA LEU A 133 3.92 13.44 7.84
C LEU A 133 5.40 13.83 7.90
N SER A 134 5.67 15.01 8.43
CA SER A 134 7.01 15.37 8.89
C SER A 134 7.37 14.57 10.15
N GLU A 135 8.67 14.48 10.47
CA GLU A 135 9.16 13.71 11.62
C GLU A 135 8.48 14.10 12.94
N ALA A 136 8.23 15.40 13.14
CA ALA A 136 7.55 15.92 14.33
C ALA A 136 6.06 15.56 14.39
N GLU A 137 5.42 15.32 13.25
CA GLU A 137 3.99 15.01 13.15
C GLU A 137 3.70 13.50 13.29
N VAL A 138 4.69 12.64 13.04
CA VAL A 138 4.49 11.17 13.00
C VAL A 138 3.84 10.65 14.28
N LYS A 139 4.50 10.83 15.43
CA LYS A 139 4.00 10.30 16.71
C LYS A 139 2.62 10.86 17.09
N PRO A 140 2.42 12.18 17.20
CA PRO A 140 1.12 12.71 17.65
C PRO A 140 -0.02 12.40 16.66
N THR A 141 0.27 12.29 15.36
CA THR A 141 -0.75 11.91 14.40
C THR A 141 -1.10 10.42 14.52
N LEU A 142 -0.10 9.52 14.57
CA LEU A 142 -0.39 8.09 14.62
C LEU A 142 -1.13 7.71 15.91
N GLU A 143 -0.75 8.25 17.08
CA GLU A 143 -1.46 8.00 18.35
C GLU A 143 -2.91 8.51 18.36
N ALA A 144 -3.25 9.48 17.51
CA ALA A 144 -4.62 9.97 17.39
C ALA A 144 -5.52 9.07 16.52
N TYR A 145 -4.93 8.17 15.72
CA TYR A 145 -5.64 7.33 14.76
C TYR A 145 -5.44 5.82 14.96
N ILE A 146 -4.47 5.40 15.78
CA ILE A 146 -4.06 4.01 16.03
C ILE A 146 -3.73 3.85 17.52
#